data_AF-A0A971JJV7-F1
#
_entry.id   AF-A0A971JJV7-F1
#
_cell.length_a   1.000
_cell.length_b   1.000
_cell.length_c   1.000
_cell.angle_alpha   90.00
_cell.angle_beta   90.00
_cell.angle_gamma   90.00
#
_symmetry.space_group_name_H-M   'P 1'
#
loop_
_entity.id
_entity.type
_entity.pdbx_description
1 polymer ?
#
loop_
_entity_poly.entity_id
_entity_poly.type
_entity_poly.pdbx_seq_one_letter_code
_entity_poly.pdbx_strand_id
1 'polypeptide(L)'
;MNGKSVAFFAGVFFVLFLAGGAEALLYDQDVTFGDISTGPSDPQRMLYGSGTNGGFTVDRRNGVELGLRGQIRFGVNNQPQNIYNSNGDGTYSFPTGTPNLALPHPEWASETTPVWSVVFAINSDHEDRDDTPSAVLSDFTYEMAVDFDPSAGTDNWLKFDLINGNGLFFQLAVPDHALGFYSQQSPGIVTTTLPDYMNAIGTMNIAHNTSNVEFINLDLRAFGFGDYSGFDPNEPGVYDVYIAAFSGGVEVARSEITILVGASTVQTPEVIGMTLAEAQTALEAAGLLLGTVTEEFSTFPAGTVLSQVSAAGTEVPVGVAVNLVVSKGEAPRLPAAGGAGLGLLCALLGGAGGLAARRCRRDAARMARQ
;
A
#
# COMPACT_ATOMS: atom_id res chain seq x y z
N MET A 1 -43.47 -2.35 -41.45
CA MET A 1 -43.82 -1.12 -42.20
C MET A 1 -43.54 0.08 -41.30
N ASN A 2 -42.64 0.93 -41.76
CA ASN A 2 -42.47 2.38 -41.51
C ASN A 2 -42.78 2.98 -40.14
N GLY A 3 -41.77 3.68 -39.59
CA GLY A 3 -42.01 4.77 -38.65
C GLY A 3 -40.77 5.25 -37.91
N LYS A 4 -39.85 5.95 -38.60
CA LYS A 4 -38.83 6.78 -37.96
C LYS A 4 -39.50 7.88 -37.12
N SER A 5 -38.95 8.19 -35.96
CA SER A 5 -39.02 9.54 -35.38
C SER A 5 -37.73 9.81 -34.61
N VAL A 6 -36.88 10.64 -35.21
CA VAL A 6 -35.77 11.31 -34.57
C VAL A 6 -36.37 12.51 -33.84
N ALA A 7 -36.11 12.63 -32.54
CA ALA A 7 -36.37 13.86 -31.80
C ALA A 7 -35.02 14.36 -31.26
N PHE A 8 -34.45 15.35 -31.96
CA PHE A 8 -33.46 16.25 -31.39
C PHE A 8 -34.20 17.22 -30.47
N PHE A 9 -33.90 17.19 -29.18
CA PHE A 9 -34.19 18.31 -28.28
C PHE A 9 -32.91 18.70 -27.56
N ALA A 10 -32.60 19.98 -27.67
CA ALA A 10 -31.46 20.65 -27.09
C ALA A 10 -31.65 20.84 -25.58
N GLY A 11 -30.54 20.74 -24.84
CA GLY A 11 -30.34 21.42 -23.57
C GLY A 11 -30.92 20.72 -22.34
N VAL A 12 -30.04 20.56 -21.34
CA VAL A 12 -30.26 19.98 -20.01
C VAL A 12 -30.17 18.45 -19.98
N PHE A 13 -28.94 17.97 -19.81
CA PHE A 13 -28.67 16.60 -19.36
C PHE A 13 -29.13 16.50 -17.90
N PHE A 14 -30.36 16.03 -17.68
CA PHE A 14 -30.80 15.60 -16.36
C PHE A 14 -30.15 14.24 -16.13
N VAL A 15 -29.03 14.20 -15.37
CA VAL A 15 -28.54 12.94 -14.81
C VAL A 15 -29.59 12.51 -13.79
N LEU A 16 -30.44 11.59 -14.21
CA LEU A 16 -31.40 10.92 -13.34
C LEU A 16 -30.59 10.01 -12.41
N PHE A 17 -30.19 10.51 -11.25
CA PHE A 17 -29.85 9.63 -10.13
C PHE A 17 -31.14 8.91 -9.75
N LEU A 18 -31.33 7.71 -10.28
CA LEU A 18 -32.22 6.74 -9.68
C LEU A 18 -31.70 6.55 -8.26
N ALA A 19 -32.50 6.98 -7.27
CA ALA A 19 -32.33 6.58 -5.88
C ALA A 19 -32.55 5.06 -5.81
N GLY A 20 -31.50 4.30 -6.15
CA GLY A 20 -31.34 2.91 -5.78
C GLY A 20 -30.88 2.88 -4.33
N GLY A 21 -31.55 2.07 -3.52
CA GLY A 21 -31.22 1.92 -2.09
C GLY A 21 -29.76 1.51 -1.88
N ALA A 22 -29.29 1.69 -0.64
CA ALA A 22 -27.93 1.38 -0.17
C ALA A 22 -27.29 0.16 -0.86
N GLU A 23 -26.61 0.40 -1.97
CA GLU A 23 -25.67 -0.53 -2.57
C GLU A 23 -24.43 -0.44 -1.69
N ALA A 24 -24.40 -1.24 -0.63
CA ALA A 24 -23.19 -1.51 0.10
C ALA A 24 -22.15 -1.99 -0.92
N LEU A 25 -21.11 -1.19 -1.12
CA LEU A 25 -20.04 -1.37 -2.09
C LEU A 25 -19.52 -2.81 -2.04
N LEU A 26 -19.88 -3.58 -3.07
CA LEU A 26 -19.69 -5.04 -3.16
C LEU A 26 -18.23 -5.51 -3.29
N TYR A 27 -17.26 -4.60 -3.13
CA TYR A 27 -15.83 -4.92 -3.08
C TYR A 27 -15.07 -3.87 -2.25
N ASP A 28 -15.45 -3.69 -0.99
CA ASP A 28 -14.56 -3.14 0.03
C ASP A 28 -13.52 -4.22 0.40
N GLN A 29 -12.23 -3.87 0.41
CA GLN A 29 -11.21 -4.78 0.93
C GLN A 29 -11.23 -4.65 2.44
N ASP A 30 -11.60 -5.73 3.14
CA ASP A 30 -11.51 -5.85 4.59
C ASP A 30 -10.19 -5.24 5.10
N VAL A 31 -10.29 -4.13 5.81
CA VAL A 31 -9.13 -3.34 6.22
C VAL A 31 -8.26 -4.14 7.16
N THR A 32 -7.03 -4.49 6.76
CA THR A 32 -6.05 -5.08 7.67
C THR A 32 -5.23 -3.95 8.31
N PHE A 33 -5.58 -3.57 9.53
CA PHE A 33 -4.76 -2.68 10.34
C PHE A 33 -3.56 -3.45 10.88
N GLY A 34 -2.39 -3.25 10.26
CA GLY A 34 -1.16 -3.95 10.62
C GLY A 34 -1.12 -5.42 10.16
N ASP A 35 0.09 -5.94 10.06
CA ASP A 35 0.33 -7.35 9.76
C ASP A 35 -0.10 -8.25 10.92
N ILE A 36 -1.06 -9.13 10.66
CA ILE A 36 -1.58 -10.11 11.62
C ILE A 36 -0.50 -11.13 12.04
N SER A 37 0.64 -11.20 11.35
CA SER A 37 1.69 -12.18 11.61
C SER A 37 2.54 -11.90 12.86
N THR A 38 2.57 -10.65 13.36
CA THR A 38 3.38 -10.28 14.53
C THR A 38 2.59 -10.16 15.85
N GLY A 39 1.28 -10.36 15.81
CA GLY A 39 0.40 -10.30 16.98
C GLY A 39 0.31 -8.91 17.64
N PRO A 40 -0.44 -8.78 18.75
CA PRO A 40 -0.69 -7.53 19.48
C PRO A 40 0.56 -6.89 20.11
N SER A 41 1.76 -7.42 19.84
CA SER A 41 3.03 -6.94 20.37
C SER A 41 3.84 -6.03 19.43
N ASP A 42 3.36 -5.75 18.20
CA ASP A 42 3.96 -4.71 17.35
C ASP A 42 2.96 -3.59 16.95
N PRO A 43 2.47 -2.80 17.93
CA PRO A 43 1.54 -1.69 17.71
C PRO A 43 2.15 -0.49 16.95
N GLN A 44 3.44 -0.49 16.57
CA GLN A 44 4.08 0.65 15.89
C GLN A 44 3.74 0.74 14.38
N ARG A 45 2.92 -0.18 13.86
CA ARG A 45 2.83 -0.48 12.43
C ARG A 45 1.42 -0.45 11.83
N MET A 46 0.48 0.34 12.35
CA MET A 46 -0.82 0.54 11.69
C MET A 46 -0.67 0.87 10.20
N LEU A 47 0.34 1.68 9.85
CA LEU A 47 0.65 2.13 8.48
C LEU A 47 1.98 1.57 7.92
N TYR A 48 2.60 0.62 8.60
CA TYR A 48 3.70 -0.14 8.00
C TYR A 48 3.15 -1.50 7.61
N GLY A 49 2.72 -1.62 6.36
CA GLY A 49 2.61 -2.95 5.74
C GLY A 49 3.96 -3.65 5.92
N SER A 50 3.99 -4.72 6.69
CA SER A 50 5.20 -5.53 6.79
C SER A 50 5.36 -6.24 5.43
N GLY A 51 6.55 -6.15 4.83
CA GLY A 51 6.86 -6.91 3.63
C GLY A 51 7.66 -6.16 2.58
N THR A 52 8.03 -6.90 1.55
CA THR A 52 8.93 -6.54 0.45
C THR A 52 8.35 -5.54 -0.56
N ASN A 53 7.21 -4.91 -0.26
CA ASN A 53 6.37 -4.15 -1.21
C ASN A 53 6.15 -2.68 -0.79
N GLY A 54 6.89 -2.20 0.22
CA GLY A 54 6.82 -0.83 0.72
C GLY A 54 5.60 -0.54 1.60
N GLY A 55 5.80 0.30 2.62
CA GLY A 55 4.76 0.76 3.53
C GLY A 55 4.01 1.98 2.97
N PHE A 56 3.16 2.56 3.81
CA PHE A 56 2.68 3.92 3.54
C PHE A 56 3.86 4.90 3.56
N THR A 57 3.74 5.96 2.77
CA THR A 57 4.45 7.21 3.04
C THR A 57 3.72 7.90 4.17
N VAL A 58 4.42 8.16 5.28
CA VAL A 58 3.79 8.54 6.55
C VAL A 58 4.36 9.85 7.06
N ASP A 59 3.47 10.69 7.58
CA ASP A 59 3.82 11.81 8.45
C ASP A 59 3.19 11.64 9.83
N ARG A 60 3.97 11.94 10.87
CA ARG A 60 3.61 11.79 12.29
C ARG A 60 4.01 13.06 13.02
N ARG A 61 3.16 14.07 12.97
CA ARG A 61 3.42 15.39 13.56
C ARG A 61 2.21 15.84 14.36
N ASN A 62 2.48 16.52 15.46
CA ASN A 62 1.45 17.18 16.29
C ASN A 62 0.31 16.25 16.74
N GLY A 63 0.63 14.99 17.05
CA GLY A 63 -0.36 14.00 17.51
C GLY A 63 -1.19 13.35 16.40
N VAL A 64 -1.01 13.76 15.13
CA VAL A 64 -1.70 13.18 13.97
C VAL A 64 -0.73 12.31 13.16
N GLU A 65 -1.20 11.16 12.73
CA GLU A 65 -0.53 10.29 11.77
C GLU A 65 -1.35 10.19 10.48
N LEU A 66 -0.71 10.50 9.35
CA LEU A 66 -1.29 10.43 8.02
C LEU A 66 -0.46 9.48 7.15
N GLY A 67 -1.12 8.57 6.46
CA GLY A 67 -0.52 7.67 5.48
C GLY A 67 -1.10 7.86 4.09
N LEU A 68 -0.22 7.84 3.08
CA LEU A 68 -0.60 7.66 1.68
C LEU A 68 0.23 6.57 0.99
N ARG A 69 -0.39 5.85 0.06
CA ARG A 69 0.31 4.95 -0.87
C ARG A 69 -0.51 4.70 -2.13
N GLY A 70 0.16 4.27 -3.20
CA GLY A 70 -0.51 3.66 -4.35
C GLY A 70 -0.76 2.16 -4.15
N GLN A 71 -1.71 1.60 -4.91
CA GLN A 71 -1.88 0.16 -5.04
C GLN A 71 -2.48 -0.28 -6.39
N ILE A 72 -2.23 -1.52 -6.80
CA ILE A 72 -2.96 -2.17 -7.90
C ILE A 72 -4.35 -2.58 -7.44
N ARG A 73 -5.37 -1.96 -8.02
CA ARG A 73 -6.78 -2.26 -7.75
C ARG A 73 -7.34 -3.35 -8.65
N PHE A 74 -6.87 -3.41 -9.88
CA PHE A 74 -7.34 -4.39 -10.87
C PHE A 74 -6.14 -5.12 -11.47
N GLY A 75 -5.86 -6.32 -10.97
CA GLY A 75 -4.87 -7.19 -11.59
C GLY A 75 -5.38 -7.79 -12.91
N VAL A 76 -4.60 -8.70 -13.51
CA VAL A 76 -4.91 -9.37 -14.79
C VAL A 76 -6.27 -10.07 -14.85
N ASN A 77 -6.85 -10.40 -13.69
CA ASN A 77 -8.16 -11.05 -13.54
C ASN A 77 -9.21 -10.15 -12.85
N ASN A 78 -9.02 -8.82 -12.84
CA ASN A 78 -9.83 -7.83 -12.13
C ASN A 78 -9.95 -8.03 -10.61
N GLN A 79 -9.12 -8.89 -10.02
CA GLN A 79 -9.09 -9.07 -8.57
C GLN A 79 -8.21 -8.00 -7.93
N PRO A 80 -8.65 -7.39 -6.81
CA PRO A 80 -7.78 -6.53 -6.00
C PRO A 80 -6.49 -7.25 -5.62
N GLN A 81 -5.39 -6.51 -5.62
CA GLN A 81 -4.06 -7.03 -5.30
C GLN A 81 -3.45 -6.18 -4.18
N ASN A 82 -2.82 -6.83 -3.19
CA ASN A 82 -1.98 -6.15 -2.22
C ASN A 82 -0.59 -5.88 -2.81
N ILE A 83 -0.55 -5.26 -4.00
CA ILE A 83 0.65 -4.87 -4.74
C ILE A 83 0.70 -3.35 -4.73
N TYR A 84 1.73 -2.77 -4.10
CA TYR A 84 1.82 -1.32 -3.88
C TYR A 84 2.81 -0.69 -4.85
N ASN A 85 3.80 -1.45 -5.34
CA ASN A 85 4.83 -0.94 -6.27
C ASN A 85 5.51 0.33 -5.76
N SER A 86 5.82 0.36 -4.46
CA SER A 86 6.57 1.46 -3.87
C SER A 86 8.02 1.43 -4.35
N ASN A 87 8.55 2.61 -4.66
CA ASN A 87 9.96 2.84 -4.91
C ASN A 87 10.69 3.28 -3.61
N GLY A 88 10.05 3.21 -2.45
CA GLY A 88 10.72 3.45 -1.16
C GLY A 88 11.12 4.91 -0.84
N ASP A 89 10.83 5.85 -1.74
CA ASP A 89 11.14 7.29 -1.61
C ASP A 89 9.90 8.19 -1.62
N GLY A 90 8.70 7.61 -1.48
CA GLY A 90 7.42 8.31 -1.62
C GLY A 90 6.83 8.23 -3.03
N THR A 91 7.55 7.65 -3.99
CA THR A 91 7.04 7.41 -5.34
C THR A 91 6.55 5.97 -5.51
N TYR A 92 5.55 5.79 -6.39
CA TYR A 92 4.91 4.50 -6.68
C TYR A 92 4.70 4.34 -8.19
N SER A 93 5.06 3.19 -8.77
CA SER A 93 5.03 2.99 -10.22
C SER A 93 3.95 2.00 -10.66
N PHE A 94 3.11 2.39 -11.61
CA PHE A 94 2.02 1.55 -12.12
C PHE A 94 2.00 1.48 -13.65
N PRO A 95 1.57 0.34 -14.22
CA PRO A 95 1.31 0.26 -15.65
C PRO A 95 0.10 1.13 -16.01
N THR A 96 0.05 1.58 -17.26
CA THR A 96 -1.19 2.06 -17.86
C THR A 96 -2.18 0.92 -17.99
N GLY A 97 -3.48 1.25 -18.03
CA GLY A 97 -4.50 0.35 -18.51
C GLY A 97 -5.69 0.27 -17.59
N THR A 98 -6.70 -0.44 -18.10
CA THR A 98 -8.02 -0.51 -17.51
C THR A 98 -8.33 -1.92 -17.02
N PRO A 99 -9.33 -2.10 -16.14
CA PRO A 99 -9.90 -3.41 -15.89
C PRO A 99 -10.26 -4.11 -17.20
N ASN A 100 -10.13 -5.44 -17.22
CA ASN A 100 -10.62 -6.22 -18.34
C ASN A 100 -12.15 -6.23 -18.29
N LEU A 101 -12.79 -5.39 -19.09
CA LEU A 101 -14.25 -5.24 -19.11
C LEU A 101 -15.01 -6.51 -19.60
N ALA A 102 -14.29 -7.53 -20.06
CA ALA A 102 -14.87 -8.84 -20.40
C ALA A 102 -14.88 -9.84 -19.22
N LEU A 103 -14.18 -9.54 -18.13
CA LEU A 103 -14.19 -10.32 -16.89
C LEU A 103 -15.12 -9.66 -15.86
N PRO A 104 -15.56 -10.38 -14.81
CA PRO A 104 -16.30 -9.75 -13.72
C PRO A 104 -15.56 -8.51 -13.18
N HIS A 105 -16.30 -7.40 -13.04
CA HIS A 105 -15.81 -6.13 -12.53
C HIS A 105 -16.97 -5.39 -11.84
N PRO A 106 -16.70 -4.37 -11.01
CA PRO A 106 -17.73 -3.47 -10.51
C PRO A 106 -18.48 -2.78 -11.65
N GLU A 107 -19.78 -2.52 -11.49
CA GLU A 107 -20.60 -1.90 -12.55
C GLU A 107 -20.17 -0.47 -12.91
N TRP A 108 -19.50 0.21 -11.98
CA TRP A 108 -18.93 1.54 -12.20
C TRP A 108 -17.63 1.53 -12.99
N ALA A 109 -16.99 0.36 -13.20
CA ALA A 109 -15.75 0.28 -13.95
C ALA A 109 -15.99 0.56 -15.44
N SER A 110 -15.12 1.37 -16.03
CA SER A 110 -15.25 1.92 -17.37
C SER A 110 -13.92 1.83 -18.14
N GLU A 111 -13.90 2.29 -19.39
CA GLU A 111 -12.69 2.42 -20.21
C GLU A 111 -11.72 3.49 -19.71
N THR A 112 -12.12 4.34 -18.76
CA THR A 112 -11.23 5.30 -18.08
C THR A 112 -10.86 4.87 -16.67
N THR A 113 -11.35 3.72 -16.18
CA THR A 113 -10.96 3.21 -14.86
C THR A 113 -9.52 2.75 -14.90
N PRO A 114 -8.62 3.31 -14.07
CA PRO A 114 -7.23 2.86 -14.03
C PRO A 114 -7.10 1.56 -13.24
N VAL A 115 -6.07 0.78 -13.57
CA VAL A 115 -5.69 -0.42 -12.79
C VAL A 115 -5.12 -0.11 -11.40
N TRP A 116 -4.80 1.15 -11.11
CA TRP A 116 -4.22 1.61 -9.85
C TRP A 116 -5.22 2.44 -9.02
N SER A 117 -4.94 2.62 -7.74
CA SER A 117 -5.74 3.44 -6.82
C SER A 117 -4.87 4.05 -5.73
N VAL A 118 -5.40 5.07 -5.06
CA VAL A 118 -4.76 5.67 -3.89
C VAL A 118 -5.37 5.09 -2.63
N VAL A 119 -4.52 4.81 -1.65
CA VAL A 119 -4.93 4.41 -0.32
C VAL A 119 -4.49 5.48 0.66
N PHE A 120 -5.42 5.96 1.47
CA PHE A 120 -5.09 6.84 2.58
C PHE A 120 -5.44 6.18 3.91
N ALA A 121 -4.76 6.65 4.94
CA ALA A 121 -5.07 6.30 6.31
C ALA A 121 -4.85 7.50 7.21
N ILE A 122 -5.71 7.65 8.20
CA ILE A 122 -5.68 8.71 9.20
C ILE A 122 -5.73 8.07 10.57
N ASN A 123 -4.83 8.49 11.44
CA ASN A 123 -4.97 8.36 12.87
C ASN A 123 -4.86 9.76 13.49
N SER A 124 -5.99 10.28 13.95
CA SER A 124 -6.11 11.62 14.54
C SER A 124 -5.55 11.73 15.95
N ASP A 125 -5.20 10.60 16.57
CA ASP A 125 -4.59 10.53 17.89
C ASP A 125 -3.52 9.44 17.92
N HIS A 126 -2.39 9.71 17.25
CA HIS A 126 -1.29 8.76 17.10
C HIS A 126 -0.57 8.41 18.40
N GLU A 127 -0.58 9.35 19.34
CA GLU A 127 0.12 9.21 20.62
C GLU A 127 -0.71 8.39 21.61
N ASP A 128 -2.04 8.44 21.52
CA ASP A 128 -2.95 7.64 22.33
C ASP A 128 -3.29 6.29 21.69
N ARG A 129 -3.26 5.23 22.50
CA ARG A 129 -3.26 3.84 22.04
C ARG A 129 -4.16 2.92 22.86
N ASP A 130 -5.10 3.50 23.62
CA ASP A 130 -5.92 2.79 24.60
C ASP A 130 -7.42 2.68 24.25
N ASP A 131 -7.76 2.88 22.97
CA ASP A 131 -9.14 2.94 22.42
C ASP A 131 -10.03 4.03 23.01
N THR A 132 -9.48 4.95 23.80
CA THR A 132 -10.21 6.07 24.39
C THR A 132 -9.63 7.38 23.84
N PRO A 133 -9.87 7.69 22.55
CA PRO A 133 -9.18 8.78 21.88
C PRO A 133 -9.36 10.11 22.59
N SER A 134 -8.24 10.79 22.82
CA SER A 134 -8.18 12.17 23.32
C SER A 134 -8.47 13.19 22.21
N ALA A 135 -8.30 12.79 20.95
CA ALA A 135 -8.74 13.51 19.76
C ALA A 135 -9.43 12.55 18.77
N VAL A 136 -10.54 12.99 18.18
CA VAL A 136 -11.32 12.22 17.20
C VAL A 136 -11.17 12.81 15.80
N LEU A 137 -11.60 12.06 14.78
CA LEU A 137 -11.46 12.46 13.38
C LEU A 137 -12.04 13.86 13.12
N SER A 138 -13.21 14.16 13.66
CA SER A 138 -13.90 15.45 13.48
C SER A 138 -13.33 16.63 14.26
N ASP A 139 -12.31 16.43 15.11
CA ASP A 139 -11.56 17.54 15.72
C ASP A 139 -10.64 18.25 14.71
N PHE A 140 -10.42 17.63 13.55
CA PHE A 140 -9.59 18.15 12.46
C PHE A 140 -10.37 18.31 11.17
N THR A 141 -9.91 19.23 10.32
CA THR A 141 -10.28 19.24 8.90
C THR A 141 -9.18 18.60 8.08
N TYR A 142 -9.54 17.94 6.99
CA TYR A 142 -8.57 17.28 6.13
C TYR A 142 -8.63 17.87 4.73
N GLU A 143 -7.52 17.79 4.01
CA GLU A 143 -7.47 18.14 2.60
C GLU A 143 -6.77 17.00 1.87
N MET A 144 -7.49 16.29 1.02
CA MET A 144 -6.90 15.49 -0.03
C MET A 144 -6.76 16.36 -1.26
N ALA A 145 -5.59 16.32 -1.88
CA ALA A 145 -5.36 16.94 -3.15
C ALA A 145 -4.82 15.94 -4.15
N VAL A 146 -5.33 16.00 -5.38
CA VAL A 146 -4.89 15.18 -6.51
C VAL A 146 -4.55 16.13 -7.66
N ASP A 147 -3.31 16.08 -8.13
CA ASP A 147 -2.95 16.70 -9.40
C ASP A 147 -3.57 15.87 -10.53
N PHE A 148 -4.45 16.50 -11.30
CA PHE A 148 -5.16 15.86 -12.39
C PHE A 148 -4.51 16.16 -13.75
N ASP A 149 -3.39 16.88 -13.77
CA ASP A 149 -2.56 17.04 -14.96
C ASP A 149 -1.32 16.13 -14.84
N PRO A 150 -1.15 15.13 -15.72
CA PRO A 150 -0.01 14.21 -15.67
C PRO A 150 1.34 14.87 -16.01
N SER A 151 1.35 16.15 -16.38
CA SER A 151 2.55 16.89 -16.76
C SER A 151 3.39 17.27 -15.55
N ALA A 152 4.71 17.11 -15.63
CA ALA A 152 5.58 17.46 -14.52
C ALA A 152 5.53 18.97 -14.18
N GLY A 153 5.25 19.29 -12.92
CA GLY A 153 5.35 20.65 -12.36
C GLY A 153 4.15 21.56 -12.66
N THR A 154 2.99 20.98 -12.96
CA THR A 154 1.71 21.71 -13.03
C THR A 154 1.04 21.77 -11.66
N ASP A 155 0.37 22.89 -11.35
CA ASP A 155 -0.36 23.07 -10.08
C ASP A 155 -1.87 22.95 -10.30
N ASN A 156 -2.30 21.88 -10.97
CA ASN A 156 -3.70 21.63 -11.32
C ASN A 156 -4.32 20.67 -10.31
N TRP A 157 -4.73 21.22 -9.17
CA TRP A 157 -5.21 20.41 -8.05
C TRP A 157 -6.73 20.40 -7.93
N LEU A 158 -7.33 19.21 -7.84
CA LEU A 158 -8.58 19.06 -7.10
C LEU A 158 -8.24 18.96 -5.63
N LYS A 159 -8.84 19.81 -4.79
CA LYS A 159 -8.68 19.79 -3.33
C LYS A 159 -10.03 19.66 -2.66
N PHE A 160 -10.14 18.76 -1.69
CA PHE A 160 -11.38 18.54 -0.96
C PHE A 160 -11.14 17.94 0.41
N ASP A 161 -12.05 18.19 1.35
CA ASP A 161 -12.11 17.42 2.59
C ASP A 161 -12.72 16.05 2.29
N LEU A 162 -12.04 14.98 2.71
CA LEU A 162 -12.50 13.62 2.49
C LEU A 162 -13.32 13.07 3.66
N ILE A 163 -13.20 13.63 4.87
CA ILE A 163 -13.84 13.12 6.09
C ILE A 163 -15.06 13.95 6.48
N ASN A 164 -14.94 15.27 6.50
CA ASN A 164 -15.93 16.11 7.16
C ASN A 164 -17.16 16.42 6.30
N GLY A 165 -18.25 16.84 6.95
CA GLY A 165 -19.56 17.04 6.32
C GLY A 165 -19.66 18.10 5.21
N ASN A 166 -18.61 18.89 4.99
CA ASN A 166 -18.56 19.85 3.88
C ASN A 166 -17.73 19.32 2.69
N GLY A 167 -17.15 18.13 2.84
CA GLY A 167 -16.27 17.47 1.88
C GLY A 167 -16.96 16.94 0.64
N LEU A 168 -16.17 16.64 -0.40
CA LEU A 168 -16.68 16.20 -1.70
C LEU A 168 -17.52 14.92 -1.58
N PHE A 169 -17.04 13.91 -0.86
CA PHE A 169 -17.78 12.65 -0.68
C PHE A 169 -19.10 12.83 0.04
N PHE A 170 -19.17 13.80 0.96
CA PHE A 170 -20.42 14.14 1.63
C PHE A 170 -21.39 14.83 0.67
N GLN A 171 -20.90 15.76 -0.15
CA GLN A 171 -21.71 16.45 -1.17
C GLN A 171 -22.23 15.50 -2.26
N LEU A 172 -21.44 14.46 -2.58
CA LEU A 172 -21.84 13.38 -3.49
C LEU A 172 -22.68 12.28 -2.81
N ALA A 173 -22.95 12.40 -1.50
CA ALA A 173 -23.69 11.42 -0.69
C ALA A 173 -23.10 9.99 -0.73
N VAL A 174 -21.77 9.89 -0.85
CA VAL A 174 -21.01 8.65 -0.89
C VAL A 174 -19.83 8.66 0.11
N PRO A 175 -20.04 8.98 1.39
CA PRO A 175 -18.99 8.82 2.39
C PRO A 175 -18.69 7.33 2.54
N ASP A 176 -17.57 6.90 1.97
CA ASP A 176 -17.10 5.53 1.98
C ASP A 176 -15.81 5.48 2.77
N HIS A 177 -15.88 5.06 4.04
CA HIS A 177 -14.70 4.94 4.89
C HIS A 177 -14.88 3.75 5.80
N ALA A 178 -13.79 3.01 5.98
CA ALA A 178 -13.65 2.14 7.13
C ALA A 178 -13.15 2.98 8.31
N LEU A 179 -13.94 3.01 9.39
CA LEU A 179 -13.68 3.80 10.60
C LEU A 179 -13.36 2.88 11.78
N GLY A 180 -12.66 3.38 12.80
CA GLY A 180 -12.43 2.59 14.01
C GLY A 180 -11.60 3.26 15.10
N PHE A 181 -11.35 2.49 16.14
CA PHE A 181 -10.37 2.80 17.19
C PHE A 181 -9.02 2.16 16.91
N TYR A 182 -8.00 2.60 17.64
CA TYR A 182 -6.62 2.16 17.49
C TYR A 182 -6.43 0.62 17.58
N SER A 183 -7.02 -0.04 18.57
CA SER A 183 -6.91 -1.49 18.78
C SER A 183 -7.96 -2.29 18.02
N GLN A 184 -8.95 -1.60 17.45
CA GLN A 184 -10.03 -2.24 16.70
C GLN A 184 -9.50 -2.65 15.32
N GLN A 185 -8.96 -3.87 15.24
CA GLN A 185 -8.51 -4.48 13.99
C GLN A 185 -9.67 -5.11 13.22
N SER A 186 -9.55 -5.02 11.89
CA SER A 186 -10.30 -5.66 10.80
C SER A 186 -11.55 -6.51 11.10
N PRO A 187 -12.66 -6.29 10.36
CA PRO A 187 -12.91 -5.16 9.46
C PRO A 187 -13.18 -3.88 10.26
N GLY A 188 -12.89 -2.72 9.66
CA GLY A 188 -13.34 -1.44 10.22
C GLY A 188 -14.87 -1.33 10.24
N ILE A 189 -15.39 -0.33 10.94
CA ILE A 189 -16.82 -0.02 10.96
C ILE A 189 -17.16 0.79 9.70
N VAL A 190 -18.14 0.30 8.94
CA VAL A 190 -18.73 1.01 7.80
C VAL A 190 -20.15 1.43 8.18
N THR A 191 -20.48 2.69 7.96
CA THR A 191 -21.80 3.26 8.27
C THR A 191 -22.67 3.32 7.02
N THR A 192 -23.96 3.00 7.15
CA THR A 192 -24.90 2.98 6.01
C THR A 192 -25.75 4.25 5.91
N THR A 193 -25.65 5.15 6.89
CA THR A 193 -26.39 6.41 6.90
C THR A 193 -25.49 7.59 7.27
N LEU A 194 -25.86 8.77 6.77
CA LEU A 194 -25.13 10.00 7.02
C LEU A 194 -25.08 10.40 8.51
N PRO A 195 -26.17 10.29 9.29
CA PRO A 195 -26.11 10.54 10.74
C PRO A 195 -25.16 9.58 11.47
N ASP A 196 -25.15 8.29 11.09
CA ASP A 196 -24.25 7.31 11.70
C ASP A 196 -22.79 7.62 11.38
N TYR A 197 -22.50 8.02 10.13
CA TYR A 197 -21.17 8.48 9.72
C TYR A 197 -20.70 9.67 10.56
N MET A 198 -21.55 10.71 10.69
CA MET A 198 -21.23 11.89 11.50
C MET A 198 -20.99 11.55 12.98
N ASN A 199 -21.74 10.59 13.53
CA ASN A 199 -21.50 10.10 14.88
C ASN A 199 -20.18 9.31 14.98
N ALA A 200 -19.85 8.52 13.96
CA ALA A 200 -18.62 7.73 13.94
C ALA A 200 -17.38 8.63 13.90
N ILE A 201 -17.32 9.64 13.04
CA ILE A 201 -16.19 10.59 13.00
C ILE A 201 -16.10 11.48 14.25
N GLY A 202 -17.20 11.60 15.00
CA GLY A 202 -17.27 12.26 16.31
C GLY A 202 -16.82 11.41 17.49
N THR A 203 -16.48 10.13 17.25
CA THR A 203 -16.13 9.18 18.32
C THR A 203 -14.85 8.41 18.03
N MET A 204 -14.55 8.15 16.75
CA MET A 204 -13.44 7.33 16.29
C MET A 204 -12.25 8.20 15.88
N ASN A 205 -11.04 7.65 16.00
CA ASN A 205 -9.79 8.34 15.64
C ASN A 205 -9.13 7.79 14.37
N ILE A 206 -9.60 6.65 13.84
CA ILE A 206 -9.05 6.01 12.64
C ILE A 206 -10.02 6.10 11.46
N ALA A 207 -9.50 6.50 10.30
CA ALA A 207 -10.19 6.40 9.02
C ALA A 207 -9.27 5.83 7.94
N HIS A 208 -9.81 5.02 7.04
CA HIS A 208 -9.09 4.43 5.92
C HIS A 208 -10.02 4.25 4.72
N ASN A 209 -9.52 4.49 3.51
CA ASN A 209 -10.15 4.04 2.28
C ASN A 209 -9.11 3.80 1.17
N THR A 210 -9.45 2.92 0.24
CA THR A 210 -8.91 2.87 -1.11
C THR A 210 -9.85 3.61 -2.04
N SER A 211 -9.40 4.73 -2.61
CA SER A 211 -10.18 5.49 -3.57
C SER A 211 -9.62 5.33 -4.98
N ASN A 212 -10.51 5.02 -5.93
CA ASN A 212 -10.20 5.04 -7.36
C ASN A 212 -10.16 6.49 -7.84
N VAL A 213 -9.01 6.98 -8.29
CA VAL A 213 -8.84 8.37 -8.73
C VAL A 213 -9.82 8.80 -9.84
N GLU A 214 -10.37 7.87 -10.63
CA GLU A 214 -11.39 8.19 -11.65
C GLU A 214 -12.65 8.86 -11.06
N PHE A 215 -12.93 8.74 -9.75
CA PHE A 215 -14.06 9.46 -9.14
C PHE A 215 -13.98 10.98 -9.36
N ILE A 216 -12.78 11.52 -9.62
CA ILE A 216 -12.58 12.95 -9.90
C ILE A 216 -12.87 13.32 -11.35
N ASN A 217 -13.03 12.36 -12.27
CA ASN A 217 -13.30 12.61 -13.69
C ASN A 217 -14.75 13.06 -13.93
N LEU A 218 -15.14 14.18 -13.33
CA LEU A 218 -16.51 14.71 -13.33
C LEU A 218 -16.49 16.24 -13.48
N ASP A 219 -17.59 16.80 -14.01
CA ASP A 219 -17.86 18.23 -13.86
C ASP A 219 -18.39 18.48 -12.45
N LEU A 220 -17.54 19.01 -11.57
CA LEU A 220 -17.84 19.28 -10.17
C LEU A 220 -18.22 20.76 -9.92
N ARG A 221 -18.46 21.56 -10.97
CA ARG A 221 -18.84 22.99 -10.82
C ARG A 221 -20.11 23.18 -9.99
N ALA A 222 -21.07 22.25 -10.11
CA ALA A 222 -22.32 22.29 -9.34
C ALA A 222 -22.10 22.17 -7.82
N PHE A 223 -20.96 21.64 -7.40
CA PHE A 223 -20.55 21.41 -6.01
C PHE A 223 -19.56 22.47 -5.52
N GLY A 224 -19.30 23.52 -6.32
CA GLY A 224 -18.37 24.58 -5.97
C GLY A 224 -16.89 24.25 -6.20
N PHE A 225 -16.60 23.15 -6.91
CA PHE A 225 -15.27 22.80 -7.37
C PHE A 225 -15.09 23.18 -8.85
N GLY A 226 -14.02 22.67 -9.48
CA GLY A 226 -13.74 22.82 -10.91
C GLY A 226 -14.45 21.79 -11.79
N ASP A 227 -14.10 21.82 -13.07
CA ASP A 227 -14.48 20.79 -14.03
C ASP A 227 -13.25 19.95 -14.35
N TYR A 228 -13.36 18.67 -14.02
CA TYR A 228 -12.31 17.69 -14.11
C TYR A 228 -12.73 16.55 -15.04
N SER A 229 -13.80 16.72 -15.83
CA SER A 229 -14.32 15.71 -16.76
C SER A 229 -13.38 15.38 -17.93
N GLY A 230 -12.25 16.08 -18.03
CA GLY A 230 -11.16 15.78 -18.97
C GLY A 230 -10.02 14.97 -18.34
N PHE A 231 -10.10 14.63 -17.06
CA PHE A 231 -9.07 13.86 -16.38
C PHE A 231 -9.10 12.39 -16.83
N ASP A 232 -8.00 11.90 -17.38
CA ASP A 232 -7.82 10.46 -17.64
C ASP A 232 -6.64 9.94 -16.81
N PRO A 233 -6.90 9.17 -15.73
CA PRO A 233 -5.84 8.60 -14.89
C PRO A 233 -5.04 7.46 -15.56
N ASN A 234 -5.39 7.08 -16.80
CA ASN A 234 -4.62 6.13 -17.61
C ASN A 234 -3.55 6.79 -18.46
N GLU A 235 -3.60 8.12 -18.63
CA GLU A 235 -2.59 8.84 -19.39
C GLU A 235 -1.22 8.63 -18.74
N PRO A 236 -0.17 8.26 -19.50
CA PRO A 236 1.17 8.16 -18.95
C PRO A 236 1.63 9.51 -18.38
N GLY A 237 2.16 9.51 -17.16
CA GLY A 237 2.66 10.73 -16.54
C GLY A 237 2.90 10.60 -15.05
N VAL A 238 3.00 11.77 -14.43
CA VAL A 238 3.30 11.97 -13.02
C VAL A 238 2.07 12.57 -12.36
N TYR A 239 1.53 11.91 -11.34
CA TYR A 239 0.38 12.39 -10.59
C TYR A 239 0.78 12.55 -9.14
N ASP A 240 0.78 13.79 -8.65
CA ASP A 240 1.07 14.06 -7.25
C ASP A 240 -0.22 14.03 -6.42
N VAL A 241 -0.13 13.45 -5.23
CA VAL A 241 -1.26 13.30 -4.31
C VAL A 241 -0.78 13.60 -2.90
N TYR A 242 -1.51 14.45 -2.19
CA TYR A 242 -1.27 14.67 -0.77
C TYR A 242 -2.53 14.56 0.06
N ILE A 243 -2.32 14.29 1.35
CA ILE A 243 -3.31 14.42 2.40
C ILE A 243 -2.70 15.29 3.49
N ALA A 244 -3.43 16.29 3.93
CA ALA A 244 -3.05 17.15 5.03
C ALA A 244 -4.17 17.21 6.08
N ALA A 245 -3.78 17.34 7.34
CA ALA A 245 -4.68 17.57 8.46
C ALA A 245 -4.46 18.98 9.01
N PHE A 246 -5.55 19.62 9.43
CA PHE A 246 -5.55 20.99 9.93
C PHE A 246 -6.30 21.07 11.26
N SER A 247 -5.75 21.84 12.19
CA SER A 247 -6.41 22.22 13.44
C SER A 247 -6.56 23.73 13.48
N GLY A 248 -7.81 24.22 13.55
CA GLY A 248 -8.10 25.66 13.53
C GLY A 248 -7.58 26.39 12.27
N GLY A 249 -7.49 25.67 11.14
CA GLY A 249 -6.96 26.19 9.86
C GLY A 249 -5.43 26.19 9.74
N VAL A 250 -4.70 25.68 10.73
CA VAL A 250 -3.24 25.49 10.67
C VAL A 250 -2.93 24.05 10.30
N GLU A 251 -2.09 23.83 9.30
CA GLU A 251 -1.62 22.49 8.93
C GLU A 251 -0.81 21.88 10.08
N VAL A 252 -1.21 20.68 10.52
CA VAL A 252 -0.59 19.96 11.63
C VAL A 252 0.15 18.69 11.17
N ALA A 253 -0.25 18.11 10.04
CA ALA A 253 0.42 16.98 9.41
C ALA A 253 0.13 16.99 7.89
N ARG A 254 1.03 16.41 7.11
CA ARG A 254 0.94 16.23 5.66
C ARG A 254 1.75 15.03 5.22
N SER A 255 1.12 14.10 4.51
CA SER A 255 1.78 13.06 3.73
C SER A 255 1.55 13.31 2.25
N GLU A 256 2.53 12.99 1.42
CA GLU A 256 2.53 13.26 -0.02
C GLU A 256 3.22 12.12 -0.76
N ILE A 257 2.68 11.74 -1.91
CA ILE A 257 3.21 10.69 -2.77
C ILE A 257 3.16 11.13 -4.23
N THR A 258 4.02 10.50 -5.03
CA THR A 258 4.00 10.65 -6.49
C THR A 258 3.66 9.31 -7.15
N ILE A 259 2.65 9.30 -7.99
CA ILE A 259 2.26 8.13 -8.80
C ILE A 259 2.83 8.31 -10.20
N LEU A 260 3.63 7.33 -10.62
CA LEU A 260 4.24 7.25 -11.93
C LEU A 260 3.44 6.25 -12.78
N VAL A 261 2.58 6.74 -13.67
CA VAL A 261 1.76 5.90 -14.56
C VAL A 261 2.42 5.82 -15.91
N GLY A 262 2.62 4.60 -16.43
CA GLY A 262 3.26 4.45 -17.75
C GLY A 262 4.68 5.00 -17.81
N ALA A 263 5.29 5.33 -16.66
CA ALA A 263 6.68 5.75 -16.59
C ALA A 263 7.55 4.66 -17.20
N SER A 264 8.50 5.11 -18.03
CA SER A 264 9.32 4.30 -18.92
C SER A 264 9.71 2.98 -18.27
N THR A 265 9.50 1.87 -18.99
CA THR A 265 10.07 0.60 -18.56
C THR A 265 11.56 0.62 -18.83
N VAL A 266 12.31 0.04 -17.91
CA VAL A 266 13.73 -0.24 -18.07
C VAL A 266 13.92 -1.74 -18.00
N GLN A 267 14.91 -2.22 -18.75
CA GLN A 267 15.30 -3.62 -18.69
C GLN A 267 16.13 -3.82 -17.43
N THR A 268 15.74 -4.77 -16.57
CA THR A 268 16.53 -5.12 -15.40
C THR A 268 17.95 -5.49 -15.84
N PRO A 269 19.00 -4.86 -15.31
CA PRO A 269 20.37 -5.21 -15.66
C PRO A 269 20.73 -6.59 -15.10
N GLU A 270 21.67 -7.26 -15.76
CA GLU A 270 22.31 -8.47 -15.23
C GLU A 270 23.30 -8.06 -14.14
N VAL A 271 23.01 -8.46 -12.90
CA VAL A 271 23.86 -8.16 -11.73
C VAL A 271 24.39 -9.41 -11.04
N ILE A 272 24.04 -10.61 -11.51
CA ILE A 272 24.58 -11.86 -10.95
C ILE A 272 26.10 -11.92 -11.19
N GLY A 273 26.85 -12.25 -10.14
CA GLY A 273 28.31 -12.32 -10.16
C GLY A 273 29.01 -10.98 -9.88
N MET A 274 28.29 -9.85 -9.86
CA MET A 274 28.85 -8.57 -9.42
C MET A 274 29.03 -8.53 -7.90
N THR A 275 29.84 -7.58 -7.41
CA THR A 275 29.79 -7.22 -5.99
C THR A 275 28.50 -6.46 -5.68
N LEU A 276 28.04 -6.49 -4.41
CA LEU A 276 26.84 -5.75 -4.01
C LEU A 276 26.91 -4.26 -4.37
N ALA A 277 28.07 -3.62 -4.22
CA ALA A 277 28.25 -2.20 -4.55
C ALA A 277 28.16 -1.92 -6.06
N GLU A 278 28.72 -2.79 -6.89
CA GLU A 278 28.61 -2.70 -8.35
C GLU A 278 27.17 -2.96 -8.82
N ALA A 279 26.51 -3.97 -8.25
CA ALA A 279 25.11 -4.29 -8.53
C ALA A 279 24.20 -3.11 -8.19
N GLN A 280 24.39 -2.48 -7.03
CA GLN A 280 23.67 -1.27 -6.64
C GLN A 280 23.89 -0.15 -7.66
N THR A 281 25.14 0.11 -8.05
CA THR A 281 25.46 1.16 -9.05
C THR A 281 24.80 0.87 -10.40
N ALA A 282 24.78 -0.39 -10.84
CA ALA A 282 24.17 -0.80 -12.10
C ALA A 282 22.64 -0.65 -12.08
N LEU A 283 22.00 -0.98 -10.95
CA LEU A 283 20.57 -0.78 -10.74
C LEU A 283 20.23 0.72 -10.76
N GLU A 284 20.94 1.54 -9.99
CA GLU A 284 20.75 2.99 -9.94
C GLU A 284 20.93 3.64 -11.32
N ALA A 285 21.95 3.23 -12.07
CA ALA A 285 22.20 3.72 -13.44
C ALA A 285 21.08 3.33 -14.43
N ALA A 286 20.39 2.23 -14.19
CA ALA A 286 19.21 1.80 -14.95
C ALA A 286 17.91 2.48 -14.46
N GLY A 287 17.96 3.35 -13.44
CA GLY A 287 16.77 3.93 -12.83
C GLY A 287 15.99 2.95 -11.94
N LEU A 288 16.65 1.90 -11.44
CA LEU A 288 16.10 0.91 -10.52
C LEU A 288 16.70 1.07 -9.13
N LEU A 289 16.02 0.51 -8.13
CA LEU A 289 16.45 0.59 -6.74
C LEU A 289 17.00 -0.75 -6.25
N LEU A 290 17.90 -0.69 -5.28
CA LEU A 290 18.32 -1.88 -4.55
C LEU A 290 17.23 -2.28 -3.56
N GLY A 291 16.67 -3.48 -3.74
CA GLY A 291 15.67 -4.05 -2.85
C GLY A 291 16.29 -4.74 -1.62
N THR A 292 15.58 -5.73 -1.11
CA THR A 292 16.05 -6.55 0.01
C THR A 292 17.27 -7.37 -0.39
N VAL A 293 18.30 -7.33 0.45
CA VAL A 293 19.49 -8.16 0.31
C VAL A 293 19.43 -9.29 1.33
N THR A 294 19.35 -10.52 0.85
CA THR A 294 19.48 -11.71 1.70
C THR A 294 20.83 -12.37 1.46
N GLU A 295 21.32 -13.13 2.44
CA GLU A 295 22.68 -13.66 2.39
C GLU A 295 22.69 -15.19 2.58
N GLU A 296 23.47 -15.92 1.78
CA GLU A 296 23.65 -17.38 1.90
C GLU A 296 25.11 -17.82 1.78
N PHE A 297 25.47 -18.95 2.39
CA PHE A 297 26.81 -19.51 2.22
C PHE A 297 26.96 -20.10 0.82
N SER A 298 28.07 -19.79 0.15
CA SER A 298 28.36 -20.29 -1.19
C SER A 298 29.87 -20.43 -1.41
N THR A 299 30.28 -21.02 -2.53
CA THR A 299 31.71 -21.07 -2.90
C THR A 299 32.22 -19.75 -3.49
N PHE A 300 31.35 -18.77 -3.72
CA PHE A 300 31.74 -17.45 -4.23
C PHE A 300 32.28 -16.56 -3.11
N PRO A 301 33.13 -15.57 -3.42
CA PRO A 301 33.61 -14.59 -2.45
C PRO A 301 32.46 -13.92 -1.68
N ALA A 302 32.71 -13.54 -0.43
CA ALA A 302 31.71 -12.82 0.36
C ALA A 302 31.37 -11.46 -0.32
N GLY A 303 30.08 -11.14 -0.39
CA GLY A 303 29.57 -9.92 -1.04
C GLY A 303 29.28 -10.04 -2.54
N THR A 304 29.50 -11.22 -3.15
CA THR A 304 29.11 -11.49 -4.55
C THR A 304 27.62 -11.78 -4.66
N VAL A 305 26.92 -11.18 -5.62
CA VAL A 305 25.51 -11.47 -5.94
C VAL A 305 25.38 -12.85 -6.56
N LEU A 306 24.53 -13.69 -5.97
CA LEU A 306 24.24 -15.05 -6.37
C LEU A 306 22.96 -15.16 -7.20
N SER A 307 21.96 -14.33 -6.89
CA SER A 307 20.73 -14.25 -7.66
C SER A 307 20.05 -12.88 -7.50
N GLN A 308 19.19 -12.55 -8.47
CA GLN A 308 18.35 -11.36 -8.47
C GLN A 308 16.88 -11.75 -8.66
N VAL A 309 15.98 -11.07 -7.94
CA VAL A 309 14.53 -11.27 -8.02
C VAL A 309 13.95 -10.23 -8.97
N SER A 310 14.27 -10.47 -10.24
CA SER A 310 13.75 -9.91 -11.48
C SER A 310 14.82 -10.31 -12.49
N ALA A 311 14.52 -11.25 -13.40
CA ALA A 311 15.55 -11.79 -14.29
C ALA A 311 16.13 -10.67 -15.18
N ALA A 312 17.39 -10.78 -15.56
CA ALA A 312 18.00 -9.82 -16.47
C ALA A 312 17.19 -9.72 -17.78
N GLY A 313 17.00 -8.50 -18.26
CA GLY A 313 16.19 -8.20 -19.44
C GLY A 313 14.67 -8.21 -19.22
N THR A 314 14.20 -8.41 -17.99
CA THR A 314 12.79 -8.21 -17.66
C THR A 314 12.47 -6.71 -17.78
N GLU A 315 11.41 -6.35 -18.50
CA GLU A 315 10.90 -4.98 -18.44
C GLU A 315 10.21 -4.75 -17.10
N VAL A 316 10.72 -3.78 -16.36
CA VAL A 316 10.14 -3.32 -15.10
C VAL A 316 9.94 -1.80 -15.18
N PRO A 317 8.92 -1.24 -14.51
CA PRO A 317 8.84 0.20 -14.35
C PRO A 317 10.12 0.77 -13.73
N VAL A 318 10.53 1.96 -14.17
CA VAL A 318 11.54 2.76 -13.46
C VAL A 318 11.12 2.93 -11.98
N GLY A 319 12.12 2.90 -11.10
CA GLY A 319 11.96 3.01 -9.65
C GLY A 319 11.75 1.67 -8.93
N VAL A 320 11.47 0.58 -9.65
CA VAL A 320 11.23 -0.72 -9.00
C VAL A 320 12.49 -1.24 -8.30
N ALA A 321 12.30 -1.72 -7.07
CA ALA A 321 13.34 -2.35 -6.29
C ALA A 321 13.63 -3.80 -6.74
N VAL A 322 14.91 -4.13 -6.94
CA VAL A 322 15.37 -5.49 -7.30
C VAL A 322 16.01 -6.14 -6.08
N ASN A 323 15.41 -7.23 -5.57
CA ASN A 323 15.95 -7.96 -4.43
C ASN A 323 17.12 -8.84 -4.86
N LEU A 324 18.15 -8.94 -4.02
CA LEU A 324 19.36 -9.70 -4.31
C LEU A 324 19.61 -10.76 -3.23
N VAL A 325 20.22 -11.88 -3.64
CA VAL A 325 20.85 -12.83 -2.73
C VAL A 325 22.36 -12.72 -2.88
N VAL A 326 23.10 -12.55 -1.80
CA VAL A 326 24.57 -12.38 -1.81
C VAL A 326 25.29 -13.47 -1.02
N SER A 327 26.52 -13.75 -1.42
CA SER A 327 27.35 -14.76 -0.78
C SER A 327 27.89 -14.29 0.57
N LYS A 328 27.82 -15.16 1.58
CA LYS A 328 28.55 -15.05 2.86
C LYS A 328 29.98 -15.59 2.79
N GLY A 329 30.39 -16.11 1.64
CA GLY A 329 31.59 -16.95 1.50
C GLY A 329 31.32 -18.41 1.85
N GLU A 330 32.39 -19.21 1.87
CA GLU A 330 32.28 -20.65 2.15
C GLU A 330 31.74 -20.91 3.55
N ALA A 331 30.85 -21.91 3.65
CA ALA A 331 30.39 -22.39 4.94
C ALA A 331 31.59 -22.85 5.79
N PRO A 332 31.63 -22.50 7.09
CA PRO A 332 32.66 -22.99 7.99
C PRO A 332 32.70 -24.52 7.98
N ARG A 333 33.87 -25.11 7.75
CA ARG A 333 34.02 -26.56 7.89
C ARG A 333 33.81 -26.91 9.35
N LEU A 334 32.72 -27.63 9.63
CA LEU A 334 32.57 -28.34 10.89
C LEU A 334 33.78 -29.28 11.02
N PRO A 335 34.49 -29.29 12.16
CA PRO A 335 35.57 -30.24 12.35
C PRO A 335 35.00 -31.64 12.15
N ALA A 336 35.67 -32.43 11.31
CA ALA A 336 35.33 -33.82 11.09
C ALA A 336 35.12 -34.47 12.47
N ALA A 337 34.00 -35.15 12.65
CA ALA A 337 33.67 -35.86 13.88
C ALA A 337 34.64 -37.04 14.07
N GLY A 338 35.90 -36.74 14.38
CA GLY A 338 36.89 -37.68 14.84
C GLY A 338 36.63 -37.96 16.31
N GLY A 339 35.98 -39.08 16.61
CA GLY A 339 36.04 -39.84 17.87
C GLY A 339 35.70 -39.16 19.21
N ALA A 340 35.57 -37.84 19.27
CA ALA A 340 35.35 -37.05 20.49
C ALA A 340 34.17 -36.07 20.33
N GLY A 341 33.33 -36.27 19.31
CA GLY A 341 32.26 -35.36 18.90
C GLY A 341 30.93 -35.48 19.67
N LEU A 342 30.84 -36.31 20.71
CA LEU A 342 29.59 -36.49 21.48
C LEU A 342 29.44 -35.50 22.65
N GLY A 343 30.52 -34.79 23.04
CA GLY A 343 30.44 -33.73 24.05
C GLY A 343 29.87 -32.41 23.51
N LEU A 344 30.26 -32.04 22.30
CA LEU A 344 29.90 -30.75 21.69
C LEU A 344 28.46 -30.73 21.14
N LEU A 345 27.93 -31.89 20.73
CA LEU A 345 26.53 -32.03 20.32
C LEU A 345 25.55 -31.77 21.48
N CYS A 346 25.98 -31.98 22.73
CA CYS A 346 25.16 -31.73 23.92
C CYS A 346 25.17 -30.24 24.34
N ALA A 347 26.21 -29.48 23.97
CA ALA A 347 26.31 -28.05 24.25
C ALA A 347 25.49 -27.20 23.26
N LEU A 348 25.35 -27.64 22.00
CA LEU A 348 24.57 -26.94 20.97
C LEU A 348 23.04 -27.17 21.08
N LEU A 349 22.60 -28.20 21.82
CA LEU A 349 21.18 -28.45 22.14
C LEU A 349 20.76 -27.93 23.54
N GLY A 350 21.66 -27.25 24.25
CA GLY A 350 21.49 -26.79 25.63
C GLY A 350 20.61 -25.55 25.83
N GLY A 351 19.69 -25.24 24.91
CA GLY A 351 18.78 -24.09 25.02
C GLY A 351 17.44 -24.39 25.70
N ALA A 352 17.05 -25.65 25.87
CA ALA A 352 15.76 -25.99 26.48
C ALA A 352 15.93 -26.98 27.64
N GLY A 353 15.81 -26.46 28.86
CA GLY A 353 15.72 -27.27 30.06
C GLY A 353 14.50 -28.21 29.99
N GLY A 354 14.74 -29.53 30.01
CA GLY A 354 13.67 -30.51 29.99
C GLY A 354 14.20 -31.94 29.91
N LEU A 355 13.35 -32.91 30.25
CA LEU A 355 13.67 -34.34 30.46
C LEU A 355 14.51 -35.03 29.37
N ALA A 356 14.63 -34.45 28.17
CA ALA A 356 15.45 -34.94 27.06
C ALA A 356 16.95 -35.04 27.41
N ALA A 357 17.50 -34.08 28.15
CA ALA A 357 18.92 -34.08 28.54
C ALA A 357 19.29 -35.25 29.48
N ARG A 358 18.34 -35.68 30.34
CA ARG A 358 18.55 -36.81 31.26
C ARG A 358 18.49 -38.16 30.55
N ARG A 359 17.68 -38.27 29.49
CA ARG A 359 17.58 -39.48 28.67
C ARG A 359 18.83 -39.68 27.82
N CYS A 360 19.33 -38.60 27.21
CA CYS A 360 20.55 -38.61 26.40
C CYS A 360 21.81 -39.00 27.20
N ARG A 361 21.96 -38.53 28.46
CA ARG A 361 23.07 -38.96 29.34
C ARG A 361 23.01 -40.44 29.72
N ARG A 362 21.82 -41.01 29.88
CA ARG A 362 21.63 -42.44 30.21
C ARG A 362 22.00 -43.35 29.04
N ASP A 363 21.65 -42.94 27.82
CA ASP A 363 21.92 -43.73 26.62
C ASP A 363 23.41 -43.68 26.24
N ALA A 364 24.06 -42.51 26.38
CA ALA A 364 25.51 -42.38 26.20
C ALA A 364 26.33 -43.25 27.18
N ALA A 365 25.91 -43.34 28.44
CA ALA A 365 26.57 -44.17 29.45
C ALA A 365 26.36 -45.69 29.23
N ARG A 366 25.30 -46.07 28.49
CA ARG A 366 25.00 -47.47 28.15
C ARG A 366 25.78 -47.94 26.92
N MET A 367 26.05 -47.04 25.98
CA MET A 367 26.83 -47.31 24.77
C MET A 367 28.35 -47.30 25.01
N ALA A 368 28.86 -46.57 26.00
CA ALA A 368 30.29 -46.59 26.37
C ALA A 368 30.75 -47.86 27.11
N ARG A 369 29.86 -48.86 27.31
CA ARG A 369 30.17 -50.15 27.96
C ARG A 369 30.09 -51.36 27.01
N GLN A 370 29.90 -51.12 25.71
CA GLN A 370 30.11 -52.09 24.63
C GLN A 370 31.32 -51.61 23.82
#